data_AF-A0A1Z9SLY4-F1
#
_entry.id   AF-A0A1Z9SLY4-F1
#
_cell.length_a   1.000
_cell.length_b   1.000
_cell.length_c   1.000
_cell.angle_alpha   90.00
_cell.angle_beta   90.00
_cell.angle_gamma   90.00
#
_symmetry.space_group_name_H-M   'P 1'
#
loop_
_entity.id
_entity.type
_entity.pdbx_description
1 polymer ?
#
loop_
_entity_poly.entity_id
_entity_poly.type
_entity_poly.pdbx_seq_one_letter_code
_entity_poly.pdbx_strand_id
1 'polypeptide(L)'
;MLRFKEFIKEGGGAVGDVDRINQENVEATLKAISTKIIKPLKITTKDIGVLGSTGKRKPGGSSGDIDIAIDANKVLRANAIQIADELFDFIAGKAKKVSNTVVSNKGTGVISLQFPISNTDGKQKNKKVQLDLMIVDNLDLAKFNFWSPHEEQSKWKGIYRNIILSSMASVMDFEVLEKGYDENDVEVPTLFKRNFIDLKRGLMRGLQTRIGKSGKLFAKGRKQTLETKVLENQPEGIIKAILGPAFTVKDAESFESLFKILDHPKYLYRSKKKEIIKTFIAVISRSKGLVVPDEMERFV
;
A
#
# COMPACT_ATOMS: atom_id res chain seq x y z
N MET A 1 -13.48 -3.58 1.45
CA MET A 1 -12.55 -2.45 1.67
C MET A 1 -11.23 -3.05 2.10
N LEU A 2 -10.19 -2.99 1.27
CA LEU A 2 -8.90 -3.61 1.53
C LEU A 2 -8.01 -2.62 2.28
N ARG A 3 -7.78 -2.89 3.57
CA ARG A 3 -6.85 -2.11 4.38
C ARG A 3 -5.43 -2.55 4.09
N PHE A 4 -4.46 -1.67 4.35
CA PHE A 4 -3.03 -2.00 4.19
C PHE A 4 -2.61 -3.29 4.89
N LYS A 5 -3.19 -3.58 6.07
CA LYS A 5 -2.96 -4.83 6.82
C LYS A 5 -3.46 -6.10 6.12
N GLU A 6 -4.56 -6.00 5.36
CA GLU A 6 -5.15 -7.12 4.62
C GLU A 6 -4.32 -7.38 3.37
N PHE A 7 -3.87 -6.33 2.69
CA PHE A 7 -2.98 -6.44 1.52
C PHE A 7 -1.64 -7.14 1.83
N ILE A 8 -1.01 -6.85 2.97
CA ILE A 8 0.27 -7.48 3.38
C ILE A 8 0.17 -9.02 3.45
N LYS A 9 -1.03 -9.58 3.67
CA LYS A 9 -1.22 -11.03 3.80
C LYS A 9 -1.54 -11.73 2.47
N GLU A 10 -1.89 -11.00 1.42
CA GLU A 10 -2.53 -11.57 0.22
C GLU A 10 -1.66 -11.51 -1.06
N GLY A 11 -0.54 -10.76 -1.09
CA GLY A 11 0.18 -10.45 -2.35
C GLY A 11 1.37 -11.32 -2.74
N GLY A 12 1.98 -12.07 -1.81
CA GLY A 12 3.25 -12.77 -2.10
C GLY A 12 3.07 -14.12 -2.79
N GLY A 13 3.76 -14.33 -3.92
CA GLY A 13 3.90 -15.65 -4.56
C GLY A 13 2.65 -16.15 -5.28
N ALA A 14 1.92 -15.26 -5.96
CA ALA A 14 0.74 -15.61 -6.74
C ALA A 14 1.06 -16.56 -7.91
N VAL A 15 2.31 -16.55 -8.39
CA VAL A 15 2.84 -17.50 -9.38
C VAL A 15 4.08 -18.21 -8.81
N GLY A 16 4.16 -19.53 -9.02
CA GLY A 16 5.34 -20.34 -8.65
C GLY A 16 6.50 -20.17 -9.62
N ASP A 17 7.65 -20.81 -9.33
CA ASP A 17 8.83 -20.90 -10.20
C ASP A 17 9.35 -19.55 -10.74
N VAL A 18 9.44 -18.56 -9.86
CA VAL A 18 10.03 -17.25 -10.13
C VAL A 18 11.30 -17.02 -9.33
N ASP A 19 12.23 -16.29 -9.92
CA ASP A 19 13.43 -15.77 -9.30
C ASP A 19 13.24 -14.31 -8.89
N ARG A 20 14.07 -13.85 -7.95
CA ARG A 20 14.29 -12.43 -7.70
C ARG A 20 14.89 -11.78 -8.95
N ILE A 21 14.74 -10.48 -9.13
CA ILE A 21 15.40 -9.72 -10.20
C ILE A 21 16.57 -8.91 -9.63
N ASN A 22 17.76 -9.04 -10.24
CA ASN A 22 18.92 -8.23 -9.92
C ASN A 22 18.71 -6.79 -10.39
N GLN A 23 19.20 -5.83 -9.61
CA GLN A 23 19.02 -4.40 -9.88
C GLN A 23 19.49 -4.01 -11.29
N GLU A 24 20.57 -4.61 -11.77
CA GLU A 24 21.17 -4.39 -13.09
C GLU A 24 20.26 -4.82 -14.25
N ASN A 25 19.33 -5.73 -14.00
CA ASN A 25 18.40 -6.25 -15.00
C ASN A 25 17.06 -5.51 -15.03
N VAL A 26 16.78 -4.65 -14.03
CA VAL A 26 15.47 -4.02 -13.85
C VAL A 26 15.11 -3.13 -15.03
N GLU A 27 15.98 -2.21 -15.45
CA GLU A 27 15.67 -1.24 -16.49
C GLU A 27 15.35 -1.92 -17.84
N ALA A 28 16.20 -2.86 -18.26
CA ALA A 28 15.99 -3.62 -19.49
C ALA A 28 14.71 -4.46 -19.45
N THR A 29 14.42 -5.06 -18.28
CA THR A 29 13.19 -5.85 -18.08
C THR A 29 11.95 -4.95 -18.12
N LEU A 30 11.97 -3.76 -17.50
CA LEU A 30 10.88 -2.78 -17.57
C LEU A 30 10.64 -2.30 -19.01
N LYS A 31 11.70 -2.11 -19.81
CA LYS A 31 11.58 -1.79 -21.24
C LYS A 31 10.91 -2.93 -22.02
N ALA A 32 11.24 -4.18 -21.71
CA ALA A 32 10.59 -5.35 -22.29
C ALA A 32 9.10 -5.43 -21.89
N ILE A 33 8.77 -5.16 -20.62
CA ILE A 33 7.37 -5.09 -20.14
C ILE A 33 6.61 -3.99 -20.86
N SER A 34 7.21 -2.80 -20.98
CA SER A 34 6.62 -1.68 -21.72
C SER A 34 6.25 -2.08 -23.15
N THR A 35 7.12 -2.85 -23.82
CA THR A 35 6.88 -3.30 -25.19
C THR A 35 5.85 -4.41 -25.30
N LYS A 36 5.94 -5.43 -24.43
CA LYS A 36 5.13 -6.67 -24.55
C LYS A 36 3.76 -6.58 -23.87
N ILE A 37 3.60 -5.72 -22.87
CA ILE A 37 2.38 -5.59 -22.08
C ILE A 37 1.77 -4.19 -22.27
N ILE A 38 2.52 -3.13 -21.98
CA ILE A 38 1.96 -1.76 -21.90
C ILE A 38 1.55 -1.21 -23.27
N LYS A 39 2.40 -1.33 -24.29
CA LYS A 39 2.07 -0.89 -25.66
C LYS A 39 0.81 -1.60 -26.22
N PRO A 40 0.62 -2.92 -26.08
CA PRO A 40 -0.62 -3.60 -26.47
C PRO A 40 -1.90 -3.13 -25.76
N LEU A 41 -1.77 -2.45 -24.61
CA LEU A 41 -2.88 -1.78 -23.92
C LEU A 41 -3.17 -0.38 -24.47
N LYS A 42 -2.44 0.08 -25.49
CA LYS A 42 -2.57 1.40 -26.11
C LYS A 42 -2.36 2.58 -25.13
N ILE A 43 -1.59 2.35 -24.08
CA ILE A 43 -1.19 3.36 -23.10
C ILE A 43 0.34 3.52 -23.09
N THR A 44 0.83 4.55 -22.41
CA THR A 44 2.26 4.88 -22.35
C THR A 44 2.83 4.68 -20.95
N THR A 45 4.15 4.85 -20.81
CA THR A 45 4.81 4.81 -19.50
C THR A 45 4.36 5.93 -18.54
N LYS A 46 3.70 6.98 -19.04
CA LYS A 46 3.11 8.04 -18.20
C LYS A 46 1.83 7.59 -17.48
N ASP A 47 1.17 6.56 -18.01
CA ASP A 47 -0.11 6.04 -17.52
C ASP A 47 0.07 4.84 -16.57
N ILE A 48 1.32 4.58 -16.17
CA ILE A 48 1.70 3.51 -15.24
C ILE A 48 2.61 4.03 -14.12
N GLY A 49 2.83 3.21 -13.11
CA GLY A 49 3.78 3.46 -12.04
C GLY A 49 4.43 2.18 -11.57
N VAL A 50 5.77 2.13 -11.60
CA VAL A 50 6.51 1.06 -10.92
C VAL A 50 6.40 1.31 -9.42
N LEU A 51 5.93 0.30 -8.68
CA LEU A 51 5.66 0.43 -7.26
C LEU A 51 6.73 -0.29 -6.43
N GLY A 52 6.65 -0.10 -5.12
CA GLY A 52 7.50 -0.82 -4.18
C GLY A 52 8.98 -0.52 -4.38
N SER A 53 9.79 -1.56 -4.22
CA SER A 53 11.26 -1.48 -4.17
C SER A 53 11.97 -1.79 -5.49
N THR A 54 11.22 -2.12 -6.55
CA THR A 54 11.78 -2.43 -7.87
C THR A 54 12.56 -1.23 -8.42
N GLY A 55 13.83 -1.46 -8.78
CA GLY A 55 14.72 -0.41 -9.28
C GLY A 55 15.32 0.50 -8.20
N LYS A 56 15.08 0.24 -6.91
CA LYS A 56 15.52 1.09 -5.79
C LYS A 56 16.59 0.45 -4.89
N ARG A 57 17.18 -0.66 -5.35
CA ARG A 57 18.26 -1.36 -4.66
C ARG A 57 19.62 -0.82 -5.08
N LYS A 58 20.62 -0.99 -4.22
CA LYS A 58 22.02 -0.73 -4.57
C LYS A 58 22.50 -1.70 -5.66
N PRO A 59 23.58 -1.38 -6.41
CA PRO A 59 24.25 -2.34 -7.28
C PRO A 59 24.57 -3.64 -6.54
N GLY A 60 24.34 -4.78 -7.20
CA GLY A 60 24.41 -6.12 -6.61
C GLY A 60 23.19 -6.54 -5.78
N GLY A 61 22.25 -5.62 -5.51
CA GLY A 61 21.00 -5.90 -4.84
C GLY A 61 19.96 -6.55 -5.76
N SER A 62 18.83 -6.98 -5.18
CA SER A 62 17.72 -7.59 -5.93
C SER A 62 16.35 -7.27 -5.34
N SER A 63 15.32 -7.29 -6.18
CA SER A 63 13.90 -7.20 -5.82
C SER A 63 13.20 -8.54 -5.97
N GLY A 64 12.15 -8.79 -5.19
CA GLY A 64 11.42 -10.07 -5.23
C GLY A 64 10.55 -10.22 -6.48
N ASP A 65 9.91 -9.12 -6.86
CA ASP A 65 8.86 -8.99 -7.84
C ASP A 65 8.96 -7.63 -8.56
N ILE A 66 8.08 -7.43 -9.55
CA ILE A 66 7.86 -6.17 -10.24
C ILE A 66 6.38 -5.82 -10.12
N ASP A 67 6.06 -4.81 -9.33
CA ASP A 67 4.72 -4.25 -9.23
C ASP A 67 4.54 -3.07 -10.18
N ILE A 68 3.50 -3.09 -11.01
CA ILE A 68 3.15 -1.98 -11.90
C ILE A 68 1.67 -1.60 -11.69
N ALA A 69 1.44 -0.39 -11.20
CA ALA A 69 0.13 0.24 -11.28
C ALA A 69 -0.19 0.64 -12.73
N ILE A 70 -1.41 0.36 -13.18
CA ILE A 70 -1.95 0.74 -14.48
C ILE A 70 -3.19 1.60 -14.26
N ASP A 71 -3.21 2.80 -14.86
CA ASP A 71 -4.39 3.69 -14.83
C ASP A 71 -5.54 3.08 -15.64
N ALA A 72 -6.57 2.62 -14.92
CA ALA A 72 -7.76 2.00 -15.49
C ALA A 72 -8.47 2.92 -16.50
N ASN A 73 -8.59 4.21 -16.15
CA ASN A 73 -9.30 5.18 -16.98
C ASN A 73 -8.58 5.43 -18.31
N LYS A 74 -7.24 5.36 -18.32
CA LYS A 74 -6.45 5.50 -19.55
C LYS A 74 -6.65 4.31 -20.48
N VAL A 75 -6.65 3.08 -19.93
CA VAL A 75 -6.87 1.87 -20.74
C VAL A 75 -8.29 1.83 -21.30
N LEU A 76 -9.30 2.13 -20.48
CA LEU A 76 -10.71 2.19 -20.91
C LEU A 76 -10.89 3.13 -22.11
N ARG A 77 -10.41 4.38 -21.98
CA ARG A 77 -10.48 5.38 -23.06
C ARG A 77 -9.72 4.97 -24.31
N ALA A 78 -8.48 4.49 -24.17
CA ALA A 78 -7.63 4.15 -25.31
C ALA A 78 -8.15 2.94 -26.11
N ASN A 79 -8.96 2.08 -25.48
CA ASN A 79 -9.50 0.87 -26.10
C ASN A 79 -11.01 0.90 -26.32
N ALA A 80 -11.67 2.04 -26.07
CA ALA A 80 -13.12 2.22 -26.18
C ALA A 80 -13.94 1.18 -25.41
N ILE A 81 -13.42 0.69 -24.28
CA ILE A 81 -14.11 -0.27 -23.41
C ILE A 81 -15.17 0.50 -22.62
N GLN A 82 -16.44 0.17 -22.83
CA GLN A 82 -17.57 0.86 -22.19
C GLN A 82 -17.93 0.27 -20.83
N ILE A 83 -17.71 -1.03 -20.64
CA ILE A 83 -18.05 -1.75 -19.43
C ILE A 83 -16.78 -1.90 -18.59
N ALA A 84 -16.72 -1.22 -17.45
CA ALA A 84 -15.54 -1.25 -16.57
C ALA A 84 -15.16 -2.67 -16.14
N ASP A 85 -16.15 -3.56 -15.99
CA ASP A 85 -15.93 -4.97 -15.61
C ASP A 85 -15.18 -5.78 -16.68
N GLU A 86 -15.20 -5.35 -17.95
CA GLU A 86 -14.46 -6.00 -19.05
C GLU A 86 -12.98 -5.62 -19.07
N LEU A 87 -12.60 -4.49 -18.45
CA LEU A 87 -11.23 -4.00 -18.42
C LEU A 87 -10.26 -5.06 -17.88
N PHE A 88 -10.66 -5.71 -16.79
CA PHE A 88 -9.81 -6.67 -16.11
C PHE A 88 -9.51 -7.88 -17.00
N ASP A 89 -10.55 -8.41 -17.66
CA ASP A 89 -10.43 -9.56 -18.54
C ASP A 89 -9.69 -9.18 -19.84
N PHE A 90 -9.85 -7.95 -20.32
CA PHE A 90 -9.07 -7.40 -21.44
C PHE A 90 -7.57 -7.40 -21.13
N ILE A 91 -7.16 -6.83 -19.98
CA ILE A 91 -5.75 -6.78 -19.58
C ILE A 91 -5.20 -8.19 -19.37
N ALA A 92 -5.96 -9.07 -18.69
CA ALA A 92 -5.57 -10.46 -18.48
C ALA A 92 -5.39 -11.19 -19.83
N GLY A 93 -6.26 -10.94 -20.81
CA GLY A 93 -6.16 -11.47 -22.16
C GLY A 93 -4.89 -11.03 -22.89
N LYS A 94 -4.44 -9.78 -22.70
CA LYS A 94 -3.14 -9.32 -23.22
C LYS A 94 -1.97 -10.01 -22.51
N ALA A 95 -2.04 -10.12 -21.19
CA ALA A 95 -1.01 -10.80 -20.39
C ALA A 95 -0.84 -12.27 -20.80
N LYS A 96 -1.95 -12.97 -21.11
CA LYS A 96 -1.95 -14.37 -21.56
C LYS A 96 -1.22 -14.60 -22.89
N LYS A 97 -1.08 -13.56 -23.73
CA LYS A 97 -0.26 -13.63 -24.96
C LYS A 97 1.24 -13.62 -24.68
N VAL A 98 1.64 -13.23 -23.47
CA VAL A 98 3.06 -13.11 -23.06
C VAL A 98 3.46 -14.22 -22.10
N SER A 99 2.53 -14.74 -21.31
CA SER A 99 2.80 -15.77 -20.30
C SER A 99 1.61 -16.70 -20.13
N ASN A 100 1.89 -18.00 -19.97
CA ASN A 100 0.88 -19.03 -19.70
C ASN A 100 0.52 -19.15 -18.21
N THR A 101 1.11 -18.32 -17.35
CA THR A 101 1.00 -18.41 -15.88
C THR A 101 0.10 -17.33 -15.27
N VAL A 102 -0.75 -16.70 -16.08
CA VAL A 102 -1.55 -15.56 -15.65
C VAL A 102 -2.57 -15.97 -14.57
N VAL A 103 -2.46 -15.35 -13.41
CA VAL A 103 -3.41 -15.46 -12.30
C VAL A 103 -4.13 -14.13 -12.14
N SER A 104 -5.47 -14.18 -12.15
CA SER A 104 -6.34 -13.00 -12.14
C SER A 104 -7.11 -12.90 -10.83
N ASN A 105 -6.81 -11.90 -10.00
CA ASN A 105 -7.54 -11.63 -8.77
C ASN A 105 -8.35 -10.33 -8.89
N LYS A 106 -9.61 -10.46 -9.33
CA LYS A 106 -10.53 -9.31 -9.47
C LYS A 106 -10.82 -8.61 -8.14
N GLY A 107 -10.81 -9.34 -7.02
CA GLY A 107 -11.09 -8.78 -5.70
C GLY A 107 -10.01 -7.78 -5.24
N THR A 108 -8.74 -8.13 -5.45
CA THR A 108 -7.62 -7.23 -5.16
C THR A 108 -7.38 -6.23 -6.28
N GLY A 109 -7.75 -6.57 -7.52
CA GLY A 109 -7.47 -5.76 -8.71
C GLY A 109 -6.08 -6.03 -9.28
N VAL A 110 -5.56 -7.25 -9.09
CA VAL A 110 -4.18 -7.60 -9.46
C VAL A 110 -4.17 -8.78 -10.44
N ILE A 111 -3.37 -8.65 -11.50
CA ILE A 111 -3.07 -9.71 -12.47
C ILE A 111 -1.59 -10.05 -12.34
N SER A 112 -1.30 -11.27 -11.90
CA SER A 112 0.06 -11.78 -11.66
C SER A 112 0.49 -12.72 -12.78
N LEU A 113 1.76 -12.66 -13.19
CA LEU A 113 2.33 -13.55 -14.21
C LEU A 113 3.84 -13.71 -14.03
N GLN A 114 4.38 -14.83 -14.51
CA GLN A 114 5.82 -14.94 -14.76
C GLN A 114 6.21 -14.09 -15.97
N PHE A 115 7.24 -13.26 -15.84
CA PHE A 115 7.81 -12.48 -16.94
C PHE A 115 9.33 -12.75 -17.10
N PRO A 116 9.84 -12.96 -18.33
CA PRO A 116 11.27 -13.21 -18.56
C PRO A 116 12.17 -12.03 -18.15
N ILE A 117 13.24 -12.30 -17.41
CA ILE A 117 14.25 -11.31 -17.04
C ILE A 117 15.20 -11.08 -18.23
N SER A 118 15.50 -9.82 -18.55
CA SER A 118 16.34 -9.46 -19.70
C SER A 118 17.82 -9.91 -19.60
N ASN A 119 18.29 -10.27 -18.41
CA ASN A 119 19.62 -10.86 -18.17
C ASN A 119 20.79 -10.04 -18.76
N THR A 120 20.75 -8.72 -18.61
CA THR A 120 21.83 -7.81 -19.05
C THR A 120 23.11 -7.99 -18.24
N ASP A 121 23.03 -8.48 -17.01
CA ASP A 121 24.18 -8.79 -16.16
C ASP A 121 24.82 -10.17 -16.41
N GLY A 122 24.20 -11.01 -17.25
CA GLY A 122 24.64 -12.38 -17.54
C GLY A 122 24.39 -13.41 -16.43
N LYS A 123 23.79 -13.04 -15.29
CA LYS A 123 23.64 -13.90 -14.09
C LYS A 123 22.25 -14.53 -13.93
N GLN A 124 21.28 -14.09 -14.72
CA GLN A 124 19.87 -14.48 -14.65
C GLN A 124 19.35 -15.08 -15.98
N LYS A 125 20.19 -15.85 -16.68
CA LYS A 125 19.83 -16.49 -17.95
C LYS A 125 18.62 -17.41 -17.79
N ASN A 126 17.62 -17.23 -18.67
CA ASN A 126 16.35 -17.98 -18.67
C ASN A 126 15.53 -17.88 -17.37
N LYS A 127 15.88 -16.96 -16.47
CA LYS A 127 15.11 -16.74 -15.25
C LYS A 127 13.90 -15.84 -15.53
N LYS A 128 12.88 -15.98 -14.69
CA LYS A 128 11.64 -15.20 -14.75
C LYS A 128 11.38 -14.57 -13.40
N VAL A 129 10.76 -13.40 -13.39
CA VAL A 129 10.32 -12.70 -12.19
C VAL A 129 8.79 -12.68 -12.14
N GLN A 130 8.20 -12.60 -10.94
CA GLN A 130 6.78 -12.28 -10.80
C GLN A 130 6.56 -10.82 -11.22
N LEU A 131 5.63 -10.62 -12.14
CA LEU A 131 5.12 -9.30 -12.54
C LEU A 131 3.66 -9.21 -12.07
N ASP A 132 3.38 -8.17 -11.28
CA ASP A 132 2.04 -7.87 -10.78
C ASP A 132 1.52 -6.59 -11.43
N LEU A 133 0.43 -6.72 -12.18
CA LEU A 133 -0.25 -5.60 -12.82
C LEU A 133 -1.43 -5.20 -11.93
N MET A 134 -1.28 -4.09 -11.22
CA MET A 134 -2.30 -3.53 -10.34
C MET A 134 -3.17 -2.54 -11.11
N ILE A 135 -4.43 -2.87 -11.35
CA ILE A 135 -5.37 -2.00 -12.06
C ILE A 135 -5.97 -1.03 -11.05
N VAL A 136 -5.76 0.26 -11.25
CA VAL A 136 -6.10 1.30 -10.28
C VAL A 136 -6.85 2.47 -10.91
N ASP A 137 -7.80 3.03 -10.16
CA ASP A 137 -8.56 4.20 -10.59
C ASP A 137 -7.78 5.51 -10.38
N ASN A 138 -6.83 5.50 -9.44
CA ASN A 138 -6.00 6.64 -9.09
C ASN A 138 -4.53 6.22 -9.00
N LEU A 139 -3.78 6.55 -10.04
CA LEU A 139 -2.37 6.18 -10.18
C LEU A 139 -1.48 6.85 -9.13
N ASP A 140 -1.72 8.12 -8.82
CA ASP A 140 -0.91 8.88 -7.87
C ASP A 140 -1.10 8.37 -6.44
N LEU A 141 -2.33 8.03 -6.07
CA LEU A 141 -2.63 7.37 -4.80
C LEU A 141 -1.97 5.99 -4.69
N ALA A 142 -1.97 5.20 -5.77
CA ALA A 142 -1.27 3.91 -5.78
C ALA A 142 0.24 4.10 -5.57
N LYS A 143 0.87 5.02 -6.30
CA LYS A 143 2.30 5.36 -6.11
C LYS A 143 2.61 5.80 -4.67
N PHE A 144 1.73 6.59 -4.07
CA PHE A 144 1.86 7.04 -2.68
C PHE A 144 1.70 5.91 -1.65
N ASN A 145 0.71 5.05 -1.84
CA ASN A 145 0.42 3.95 -0.90
C ASN A 145 1.45 2.82 -0.99
N PHE A 146 2.01 2.57 -2.18
CA PHE A 146 3.05 1.57 -2.41
C PHE A 146 4.44 2.18 -2.54
N TRP A 147 4.61 3.40 -2.02
CA TRP A 147 5.91 4.05 -1.97
C TRP A 147 6.89 3.22 -1.14
N SER A 148 8.09 3.04 -1.68
CA SER A 148 9.26 2.57 -0.94
C SER A 148 10.38 3.58 -1.13
N PRO A 149 11.08 3.96 -0.06
CA PRO A 149 12.31 4.74 -0.19
C PRO A 149 13.39 3.94 -0.92
N HIS A 150 14.36 4.64 -1.49
CA HIS A 150 15.62 4.01 -1.88
C HIS A 150 16.33 3.48 -0.65
N GLU A 151 17.11 2.41 -0.83
CA GLU A 151 17.84 1.76 0.27
C GLU A 151 18.82 2.71 0.99
N GLU A 152 19.26 3.78 0.33
CA GLU A 152 20.11 4.82 0.91
C GLU A 152 19.33 5.89 1.69
N GLN A 153 18.04 6.01 1.45
CA GLN A 153 17.20 7.09 2.02
C GLN A 153 16.56 6.71 3.35
N SER A 154 16.42 5.42 3.65
CA SER A 154 15.78 4.93 4.87
C SER A 154 16.32 3.57 5.26
N LYS A 155 16.55 3.40 6.57
CA LYS A 155 16.85 2.10 7.18
C LYS A 155 15.63 1.17 7.11
N TRP A 156 14.43 1.74 7.10
CA TRP A 156 13.18 1.01 7.22
C TRP A 156 12.47 0.84 5.87
N LYS A 157 11.87 -0.34 5.68
CA LYS A 157 11.03 -0.62 4.50
C LYS A 157 9.85 0.36 4.45
N GLY A 158 9.35 0.69 3.25
CA GLY A 158 8.18 1.58 3.07
C GLY A 158 6.92 1.20 3.87
N ILE A 159 6.79 -0.08 4.23
CA ILE A 159 5.75 -0.56 5.14
C ILE A 159 5.73 0.17 6.50
N TYR A 160 6.89 0.52 7.06
CA TYR A 160 7.00 1.25 8.33
C TYR A 160 6.46 2.67 8.18
N ARG A 161 6.79 3.34 7.08
CA ARG A 161 6.24 4.64 6.69
C ARG A 161 4.72 4.60 6.60
N ASN A 162 4.15 3.57 5.99
CA ASN A 162 2.69 3.45 5.87
C ASN A 162 2.01 3.12 7.20
N ILE A 163 2.64 2.34 8.08
CA ILE A 163 2.10 2.03 9.41
C ILE A 163 2.09 3.27 10.30
N ILE A 164 3.17 4.07 10.33
CA ILE A 164 3.21 5.29 11.15
C ILE A 164 2.23 6.33 10.63
N LEU A 165 2.14 6.52 9.31
CA LEU A 165 1.15 7.42 8.71
C LEU A 165 -0.29 6.97 8.99
N SER A 166 -0.57 5.67 8.91
CA SER A 166 -1.88 5.12 9.29
C SER A 166 -2.19 5.28 10.78
N SER A 167 -1.17 5.25 11.63
CA SER A 167 -1.30 5.47 13.08
C SER A 167 -1.62 6.93 13.38
N MET A 168 -0.92 7.88 12.73
CA MET A 168 -1.22 9.31 12.77
C MET A 168 -2.65 9.60 12.28
N ALA A 169 -3.05 9.03 11.15
CA ALA A 169 -4.43 9.16 10.66
C ALA A 169 -5.45 8.62 11.65
N SER A 170 -5.15 7.51 12.36
CA SER A 170 -6.13 6.89 13.24
C SER A 170 -6.46 7.65 14.53
N VAL A 171 -5.56 8.52 14.99
CA VAL A 171 -5.76 9.36 16.17
C VAL A 171 -6.36 10.73 15.82
N MET A 172 -6.22 11.14 14.55
CA MET A 172 -6.77 12.37 14.03
C MET A 172 -8.29 12.41 14.22
N ASP A 173 -8.76 13.43 14.94
CA ASP A 173 -10.17 13.68 15.24
C ASP A 173 -10.91 12.45 15.77
N PHE A 174 -10.24 11.56 16.53
CA PHE A 174 -10.88 10.37 17.07
C PHE A 174 -12.04 10.75 18.00
N GLU A 175 -13.24 10.23 17.73
CA GLU A 175 -14.48 10.63 18.38
C GLU A 175 -15.20 9.39 18.92
N VAL A 176 -15.34 9.31 20.24
CA VAL A 176 -16.10 8.25 20.91
C VAL A 176 -17.56 8.68 20.99
N LEU A 177 -18.46 7.84 20.49
CA LEU A 177 -19.90 8.06 20.54
C LEU A 177 -20.54 7.25 21.66
N GLU A 178 -20.07 6.02 21.84
CA GLU A 178 -20.53 5.14 22.90
C GLU A 178 -19.35 4.38 23.52
N LYS A 179 -19.52 4.03 24.80
CA LYS A 179 -18.59 3.22 25.56
C LYS A 179 -19.28 1.97 26.08
N GLY A 180 -18.49 0.97 26.39
CA GLY A 180 -18.91 -0.23 27.10
C GLY A 180 -17.71 -0.83 27.83
N TYR A 181 -17.84 -2.06 28.31
CA TYR A 181 -16.80 -2.73 29.07
C TYR A 181 -16.36 -4.00 28.35
N ASP A 182 -15.06 -4.27 28.38
CA ASP A 182 -14.52 -5.55 27.89
C ASP A 182 -14.64 -6.67 28.94
N GLU A 183 -14.13 -7.85 28.60
CA GLU A 183 -14.20 -9.03 29.47
C GLU A 183 -13.45 -8.88 30.81
N ASN A 184 -12.64 -7.84 30.97
CA ASN A 184 -11.88 -7.53 32.19
C ASN A 184 -12.42 -6.27 32.88
N ASP A 185 -13.67 -5.89 32.60
CA ASP A 185 -14.32 -4.66 33.12
C ASP A 185 -13.55 -3.37 32.78
N VAL A 186 -12.76 -3.37 31.69
CA VAL A 186 -12.09 -2.16 31.22
C VAL A 186 -13.02 -1.39 30.28
N GLU A 187 -13.25 -0.12 30.58
CA GLU A 187 -14.05 0.77 29.73
C GLU A 187 -13.37 0.96 28.35
N VAL A 188 -14.10 0.66 27.28
CA VAL A 188 -13.62 0.73 25.89
C VAL A 188 -14.64 1.41 24.97
N PRO A 189 -14.18 2.13 23.93
CA PRO A 189 -15.08 2.64 22.89
C PRO A 189 -15.78 1.50 22.14
N THR A 190 -17.11 1.48 22.16
CA THR A 190 -17.94 0.50 21.46
C THR A 190 -18.42 1.02 20.11
N LEU A 191 -18.75 2.31 20.02
CA LEU A 191 -19.09 3.02 18.79
C LEU A 191 -18.24 4.29 18.69
N PHE A 192 -17.55 4.48 17.56
CA PHE A 192 -16.67 5.62 17.38
C PHE A 192 -16.51 5.99 15.91
N LYS A 193 -16.17 7.25 15.66
CA LYS A 193 -15.69 7.70 14.36
C LYS A 193 -14.18 7.87 14.40
N ARG A 194 -13.50 7.38 13.38
CA ARG A 194 -12.07 7.60 13.22
C ARG A 194 -11.65 7.72 11.77
N ASN A 195 -10.49 8.30 11.57
CA ASN A 195 -9.86 8.37 10.27
C ASN A 195 -8.98 7.12 10.01
N PHE A 196 -8.81 6.74 8.75
CA PHE A 196 -7.89 5.69 8.33
C PHE A 196 -7.56 5.83 6.84
N ILE A 197 -6.44 5.25 6.43
CA ILE A 197 -6.04 5.20 5.01
C ILE A 197 -6.56 3.89 4.40
N ASP A 198 -7.33 4.02 3.33
CA ASP A 198 -7.70 2.94 2.42
C ASP A 198 -6.82 3.00 1.16
N LEU A 199 -6.38 1.84 0.68
CA LEU A 199 -5.41 1.78 -0.42
C LEU A 199 -5.97 2.22 -1.76
N LYS A 200 -7.28 2.09 -1.96
CA LYS A 200 -7.96 2.43 -3.21
C LYS A 200 -8.63 3.80 -3.12
N ARG A 201 -9.13 4.17 -1.94
CA ARG A 201 -9.98 5.36 -1.75
C ARG A 201 -9.29 6.54 -1.07
N GLY A 202 -8.11 6.34 -0.48
CA GLY A 202 -7.34 7.40 0.18
C GLY A 202 -7.69 7.55 1.66
N LEU A 203 -7.63 8.78 2.18
CA LEU A 203 -7.98 9.09 3.55
C LEU A 203 -9.50 9.06 3.72
N MET A 204 -9.98 8.27 4.68
CA MET A 204 -11.39 8.07 4.95
C MET A 204 -11.73 8.38 6.40
N ARG A 205 -12.95 8.87 6.64
CA ARG A 205 -13.62 8.88 7.94
C ARG A 205 -14.58 7.70 7.97
N GLY A 206 -14.58 6.90 9.03
CA GLY A 206 -15.57 5.84 9.18
C GLY A 206 -16.19 5.79 10.57
N LEU A 207 -17.49 5.50 10.58
CA LEU A 207 -18.23 5.07 11.76
C LEU A 207 -17.96 3.57 11.95
N GLN A 208 -17.41 3.20 13.10
CA GLN A 208 -17.04 1.82 13.38
C GLN A 208 -17.58 1.38 14.74
N THR A 209 -18.00 0.11 14.78
CA THR A 209 -18.46 -0.53 16.00
C THR A 209 -17.55 -1.70 16.38
N ARG A 210 -17.40 -1.94 17.68
CA ARG A 210 -16.83 -3.16 18.25
C ARG A 210 -17.91 -4.16 18.68
N ILE A 211 -19.19 -3.83 18.55
CA ILE A 211 -20.30 -4.70 18.93
C ILE A 211 -20.73 -5.54 17.72
N GLY A 212 -20.79 -6.85 17.92
CA GLY A 212 -21.35 -7.78 16.94
C GLY A 212 -22.87 -7.82 16.99
N LYS A 213 -23.48 -8.55 16.04
CA LYS A 213 -24.95 -8.71 15.97
C LYS A 213 -25.57 -9.28 17.25
N SER A 214 -24.79 -10.02 18.05
CA SER A 214 -25.22 -10.58 19.34
C SER A 214 -25.23 -9.59 20.50
N GLY A 215 -24.86 -8.33 20.27
CA GLY A 215 -24.69 -7.33 21.33
C GLY A 215 -23.38 -7.45 22.11
N LYS A 216 -22.57 -8.48 21.84
CA LYS A 216 -21.26 -8.68 22.49
C LYS A 216 -20.12 -8.00 21.72
N LEU A 217 -19.08 -7.61 22.44
CA LEU A 217 -17.84 -7.13 21.84
C LEU A 217 -17.22 -8.20 20.93
N PHE A 218 -16.65 -7.76 19.80
CA PHE A 218 -15.85 -8.64 18.97
C PHE A 218 -14.57 -9.05 19.70
N ALA A 219 -14.25 -10.33 19.61
CA ALA A 219 -13.00 -10.87 20.13
C ALA A 219 -11.78 -10.14 19.55
N LYS A 220 -10.70 -10.08 20.35
CA LYS A 220 -9.38 -9.57 19.95
C LYS A 220 -9.39 -8.11 19.45
N GLY A 221 -10.35 -7.31 19.92
CA GLY A 221 -10.49 -5.90 19.55
C GLY A 221 -10.78 -5.67 18.06
N ARG A 222 -11.40 -6.66 17.40
CA ARG A 222 -11.91 -6.49 16.03
C ARG A 222 -12.99 -5.40 16.02
N LYS A 223 -13.15 -4.77 14.86
CA LYS A 223 -14.16 -3.76 14.60
C LYS A 223 -14.77 -3.97 13.22
N GLN A 224 -16.03 -3.56 13.10
CA GLN A 224 -16.75 -3.51 11.84
C GLN A 224 -16.93 -2.04 11.43
N THR A 225 -16.73 -1.76 10.16
CA THR A 225 -17.07 -0.47 9.57
C THR A 225 -18.55 -0.47 9.21
N LEU A 226 -19.30 0.50 9.71
CA LEU A 226 -20.72 0.69 9.41
C LEU A 226 -20.87 1.64 8.22
N GLU A 227 -20.16 2.76 8.27
CA GLU A 227 -20.22 3.80 7.24
C GLU A 227 -18.83 4.34 6.95
N THR A 228 -18.66 4.89 5.74
CA THR A 228 -17.43 5.54 5.33
C THR A 228 -17.69 6.77 4.48
N LYS A 229 -16.88 7.81 4.68
CA LYS A 229 -16.79 9.00 3.83
C LYS A 229 -15.34 9.18 3.39
N VAL A 230 -15.12 9.46 2.10
CA VAL A 230 -13.80 9.87 1.60
C VAL A 230 -13.57 11.31 2.05
N LEU A 231 -12.43 11.56 2.68
CA LEU A 231 -12.00 12.90 3.07
C LEU A 231 -11.06 13.49 2.00
N GLU A 232 -10.15 12.68 1.50
CA GLU A 232 -9.13 13.10 0.52
C GLU A 232 -8.54 11.88 -0.19
N ASN A 233 -8.24 12.01 -1.47
CA ASN A 233 -7.68 10.93 -2.30
C ASN A 233 -6.42 11.36 -3.09
N GLN A 234 -6.00 12.62 -2.97
CA GLN A 234 -4.76 13.12 -3.54
C GLN A 234 -3.63 13.07 -2.50
N PRO A 235 -2.43 12.54 -2.85
CA PRO A 235 -1.31 12.41 -1.91
C PRO A 235 -0.99 13.67 -1.09
N GLU A 236 -0.89 14.82 -1.75
CA GLU A 236 -0.62 16.12 -1.08
C GLU A 236 -1.72 16.51 -0.09
N GLY A 237 -2.99 16.32 -0.48
CA GLY A 237 -4.11 16.58 0.42
C GLY A 237 -4.09 15.64 1.63
N ILE A 238 -3.81 14.34 1.41
CA ILE A 238 -3.73 13.33 2.48
C ILE A 238 -2.68 13.75 3.50
N ILE A 239 -1.50 14.16 3.04
CA ILE A 239 -0.42 14.60 3.94
C ILE A 239 -0.77 15.89 4.67
N LYS A 240 -1.33 16.88 3.98
CA LYS A 240 -1.76 18.13 4.61
C LYS A 240 -2.85 17.90 5.67
N ALA A 241 -3.77 16.96 5.43
CA ALA A 241 -4.78 16.58 6.39
C ALA A 241 -4.16 15.90 7.63
N ILE A 242 -3.26 14.94 7.43
CA ILE A 242 -2.70 14.14 8.55
C ILE A 242 -1.64 14.92 9.34
N LEU A 243 -0.79 15.70 8.67
CA LEU A 243 0.38 16.35 9.27
C LEU A 243 0.18 17.86 9.49
N GLY A 244 -0.57 18.51 8.60
CA GLY A 244 -0.78 19.95 8.58
C GLY A 244 -0.29 20.62 7.31
N PRO A 245 -0.70 21.89 7.07
CA PRO A 245 -0.42 22.60 5.82
C PRO A 245 1.06 22.92 5.58
N ALA A 246 1.90 22.78 6.62
CA ALA A 246 3.33 23.04 6.55
C ALA A 246 4.14 21.87 5.95
N PHE A 247 3.51 20.73 5.69
CA PHE A 247 4.16 19.51 5.21
C PHE A 247 3.64 19.11 3.84
N THR A 248 4.49 18.40 3.11
CA THR A 248 4.26 17.92 1.75
C THR A 248 4.54 16.42 1.67
N VAL A 249 4.25 15.79 0.52
CA VAL A 249 4.55 14.37 0.32
C VAL A 249 6.03 14.04 0.54
N LYS A 250 6.94 14.98 0.21
CA LYS A 250 8.39 14.82 0.41
C LYS A 250 8.77 14.63 1.88
N ASP A 251 8.08 15.31 2.79
CA ASP A 251 8.32 15.19 4.23
C ASP A 251 7.87 13.83 4.79
N ALA A 252 7.12 13.05 4.00
CA ALA A 252 6.51 11.78 4.38
C ALA A 252 7.06 10.58 3.60
N GLU A 253 8.24 10.68 2.98
CA GLU A 253 8.81 9.62 2.13
C GLU A 253 9.44 8.45 2.93
N SER A 254 9.73 8.63 4.22
CA SER A 254 10.35 7.61 5.07
C SER A 254 9.71 7.54 6.46
N PHE A 255 10.00 6.45 7.18
CA PHE A 255 9.59 6.30 8.57
C PHE A 255 10.27 7.36 9.45
N GLU A 256 11.56 7.58 9.23
CA GLU A 256 12.41 8.47 10.02
C GLU A 256 11.92 9.92 9.92
N SER A 257 11.54 10.37 8.71
CA SER A 257 10.99 11.72 8.52
C SER A 257 9.66 11.88 9.25
N LEU A 258 8.74 10.92 9.10
CA LEU A 258 7.46 10.93 9.82
C LEU A 258 7.64 10.86 11.34
N PHE A 259 8.60 10.07 11.82
CA PHE A 259 8.87 9.97 13.25
C PHE A 259 9.38 11.30 13.82
N LYS A 260 10.28 12.00 13.10
CA LYS A 260 10.74 13.34 13.48
C LYS A 260 9.60 14.36 13.51
N ILE A 261 8.63 14.25 12.59
CA ILE A 261 7.47 15.15 12.54
C ILE A 261 6.62 15.07 13.81
N LEU A 262 6.60 13.94 14.52
CA LEU A 262 5.86 13.83 15.78
C LEU A 262 6.29 14.84 16.85
N ASP A 263 7.53 15.34 16.77
CA ASP A 263 8.06 16.37 17.68
C ASP A 263 8.03 17.78 17.10
N HIS A 264 7.72 17.92 15.81
CA HIS A 264 7.82 19.19 15.10
C HIS A 264 6.75 20.19 15.57
N PRO A 265 7.08 21.48 15.82
CA PRO A 265 6.15 22.46 16.38
C PRO A 265 4.94 22.74 15.47
N LYS A 266 5.07 22.54 14.16
CA LYS A 266 3.98 22.73 13.18
C LYS A 266 3.10 21.49 12.98
N TYR A 267 3.39 20.36 13.64
CA TYR A 267 2.57 19.16 13.51
C TYR A 267 1.24 19.32 14.25
N LEU A 268 0.12 19.19 13.51
CA LEU A 268 -1.24 19.45 14.03
C LEU A 268 -1.57 18.65 15.28
N TYR A 269 -1.13 17.38 15.33
CA TYR A 269 -1.49 16.43 16.38
C TYR A 269 -0.31 16.10 17.29
N ARG A 270 0.60 17.06 17.51
CA ARG A 270 1.80 16.89 18.36
C ARG A 270 1.48 16.35 19.76
N SER A 271 0.38 16.80 20.36
CA SER A 271 -0.09 16.32 21.67
C SER A 271 -0.49 14.84 21.69
N LYS A 272 -0.76 14.24 20.52
CA LYS A 272 -1.16 12.84 20.36
C LYS A 272 0.02 11.88 20.14
N LYS A 273 1.26 12.35 20.20
CA LYS A 273 2.47 11.54 19.96
C LYS A 273 2.48 10.19 20.68
N LYS A 274 2.17 10.16 21.98
CA LYS A 274 2.15 8.91 22.77
C LYS A 274 1.12 7.90 22.23
N GLU A 275 -0.06 8.38 21.85
CA GLU A 275 -1.14 7.55 21.30
C GLU A 275 -0.80 7.00 19.90
N ILE A 276 -0.13 7.82 19.08
CA ILE A 276 0.36 7.44 17.75
C ILE A 276 1.40 6.31 17.87
N ILE A 277 2.38 6.48 18.75
CA ILE A 277 3.44 5.48 18.98
C ILE A 277 2.83 4.19 19.51
N LYS A 278 1.92 4.26 20.49
CA LYS A 278 1.19 3.08 21.00
C LYS A 278 0.45 2.35 19.88
N THR A 279 -0.23 3.08 19.01
CA THR A 279 -0.95 2.50 17.86
C THR A 279 0.00 1.81 16.89
N PHE A 280 1.13 2.46 16.59
CA PHE A 280 2.17 1.92 15.72
C PHE A 280 2.75 0.62 16.26
N ILE A 281 3.19 0.60 17.53
CA ILE A 281 3.76 -0.58 18.20
C ILE A 281 2.75 -1.73 18.22
N ALA A 282 1.48 -1.44 18.51
CA ALA A 282 0.41 -2.44 18.49
C ALA A 282 0.19 -3.04 17.08
N VAL A 283 0.46 -2.30 16.01
CA VAL A 283 0.43 -2.83 14.64
C VAL A 283 1.65 -3.71 14.38
N ILE A 284 2.85 -3.21 14.66
CA ILE A 284 4.12 -3.93 14.42
C ILE A 284 4.14 -5.25 15.16
N SER A 285 3.80 -5.27 16.45
CA SER A 285 3.83 -6.46 17.31
C SER A 285 2.91 -7.59 16.83
N ARG A 286 1.91 -7.29 16.00
CA ARG A 286 0.96 -8.26 15.43
C ARG A 286 1.29 -8.64 13.98
N SER A 287 2.29 -8.01 13.39
CA SER A 287 2.71 -8.21 12.00
C SER A 287 3.92 -9.13 11.94
N LYS A 288 3.75 -10.30 11.33
CA LYS A 288 4.83 -11.27 11.15
C LYS A 288 5.98 -10.66 10.34
N GLY A 289 7.21 -10.79 10.84
CA GLY A 289 8.43 -10.36 10.16
C GLY A 289 8.74 -8.86 10.23
N LEU A 290 7.97 -8.09 11.02
CA LEU A 290 8.30 -6.70 11.36
C LEU A 290 8.85 -6.64 12.80
N VAL A 291 9.77 -5.72 13.04
CA VAL A 291 10.39 -5.48 14.35
C VAL A 291 10.10 -4.04 14.78
N VAL A 292 10.16 -3.75 16.07
CA VAL A 292 10.05 -2.37 16.52
C VAL A 292 11.29 -1.60 16.07
N PRO A 293 11.15 -0.42 15.44
CA PRO A 293 12.29 0.42 15.11
C PRO A 293 13.08 0.87 16.34
N ASP A 294 14.42 0.88 16.25
CA ASP A 294 15.33 1.30 17.33
C ASP A 294 14.94 2.67 17.91
N GLU A 295 14.47 3.59 17.05
CA GLU A 295 14.01 4.93 17.44
C GLU A 295 12.80 4.92 18.38
N MET A 296 12.07 3.80 18.41
CA MET A 296 10.87 3.57 19.21
C MET A 296 11.06 2.57 20.37
N GLU A 297 12.23 1.97 20.55
CA GLU A 297 12.46 0.96 21.59
C GLU A 297 12.17 1.50 22.99
N ARG A 298 12.50 2.77 23.28
CA ARG A 298 12.23 3.42 24.57
C ARG A 298 10.74 3.57 24.93
N PHE A 299 9.82 3.22 24.03
CA PHE A 299 8.37 3.32 24.23
C PHE A 299 7.67 1.97 24.33
N VAL A 300 8.43 0.87 24.23
CA VAL A 300 7.98 -0.51 24.46
C VAL A 300 8.12 -0.81 25.95
#